data_AF-A0A7K6VY22-F1
#
_entry.id   AF-A0A7K6VY22-F1
#
_cell.length_a   1.000
_cell.length_b   1.000
_cell.length_c   1.000
_cell.angle_alpha   90.00
_cell.angle_beta   90.00
_cell.angle_gamma   90.00
#
_symmetry.space_group_name_H-M   'P 1'
#
loop_
_entity.id
_entity.type
_entity.pdbx_description
1 polymer ?
#
loop_
_entity_poly.entity_id
_entity_poly.type
_entity_poly.pdbx_seq_one_letter_code
_entity_poly.pdbx_strand_id
1 'polypeptide(L)'
;PDYQNVQELPYLDMVIAETLRMYPPAFRFTREAAKDCVVLGQRIPAGAVIETAVGHLHHNPEFWPEPEKFIPERFTEEAKKERHPFAYLPFGAGPRGCIGMKMGLLETKMTLLRILQKFQFKTCPETEIPLQLKSKATLGPKNGVYIMLESR
;
A
#
# COMPACT_ATOMS: atom_id res chain seq x y z
N PRO A 1 -19.35 3.35 14.49
CA PRO A 1 -18.55 2.12 14.43
C PRO A 1 -17.82 1.87 15.74
N ASP A 2 -18.03 0.69 16.31
CA ASP A 2 -17.15 0.12 17.33
C ASP A 2 -16.05 -0.74 16.67
N TYR A 3 -15.14 -1.28 17.48
CA TYR A 3 -14.02 -2.08 17.00
C TYR A 3 -14.47 -3.33 16.21
N GLN A 4 -15.58 -3.97 16.60
CA GLN A 4 -16.06 -5.20 15.97
C GLN A 4 -16.65 -4.91 14.59
N ASN A 5 -17.52 -3.91 14.47
CA ASN A 5 -18.14 -3.57 13.17
C ASN A 5 -17.11 -3.18 12.11
N VAL A 6 -15.99 -2.55 12.51
CA VAL A 6 -14.94 -2.13 11.57
C VAL A 6 -14.11 -3.29 11.03
N GLN A 7 -14.10 -4.44 11.71
CA GLN A 7 -13.46 -5.64 11.17
C GLN A 7 -14.33 -6.34 10.12
N GLU A 8 -15.62 -6.04 10.04
CA GLU A 8 -16.60 -6.71 9.17
C GLU A 8 -16.88 -5.93 7.87
N LEU A 9 -15.88 -5.23 7.33
CA LEU A 9 -16.01 -4.38 6.13
C LEU A 9 -15.09 -4.87 5.00
N PRO A 10 -15.35 -6.05 4.40
CA PRO A 10 -14.43 -6.68 3.46
C PRO A 10 -14.15 -5.81 2.23
N TYR A 11 -15.13 -5.03 1.76
CA TYR A 11 -14.91 -4.13 0.62
C TYR A 11 -14.02 -2.93 0.98
N LEU A 12 -14.15 -2.39 2.19
CA LEU A 12 -13.26 -1.33 2.66
C LEU A 12 -11.81 -1.84 2.78
N ASP A 13 -11.65 -3.10 3.21
CA ASP A 13 -10.34 -3.74 3.29
C ASP A 13 -9.69 -3.90 1.92
N MET A 14 -10.48 -4.30 0.92
CA MET A 14 -10.05 -4.38 -0.48
C MET A 14 -9.62 -3.01 -1.02
N VAL A 15 -10.40 -1.97 -0.77
CA VAL A 15 -10.09 -0.58 -1.17
C VAL A 15 -8.80 -0.08 -0.53
N ILE A 16 -8.61 -0.30 0.77
CA ILE A 16 -7.40 0.10 1.49
C ILE A 16 -6.19 -0.68 0.95
N ALA A 17 -6.34 -1.99 0.72
CA ALA A 17 -5.26 -2.81 0.22
C ALA A 17 -4.81 -2.42 -1.20
N GLU A 18 -5.76 -2.17 -2.10
CA GLU A 18 -5.45 -1.70 -3.46
C GLU A 18 -4.83 -0.29 -3.44
N THR A 19 -5.28 0.58 -2.53
CA THR A 19 -4.66 1.91 -2.33
C THR A 19 -3.20 1.77 -1.89
N LEU A 20 -2.93 0.89 -0.93
CA LEU A 20 -1.56 0.62 -0.44
C LEU A 20 -0.69 -0.08 -1.47
N ARG A 21 -1.26 -0.85 -2.40
CA ARG A 21 -0.53 -1.41 -3.54
C ARG A 21 -0.09 -0.32 -4.52
N MET A 22 -1.02 0.55 -4.93
CA MET A 22 -0.73 1.60 -5.90
C MET A 22 0.17 2.69 -5.32
N TYR A 23 -0.03 3.03 -4.04
CA TYR A 23 0.68 4.15 -3.39
C TYR A 23 1.29 3.74 -2.05
N PRO A 24 2.25 2.79 -2.02
CA PRO A 24 2.87 2.34 -0.77
C PRO A 24 3.70 3.47 -0.15
N PRO A 25 3.39 3.96 1.08
CA PRO A 25 4.18 5.02 1.70
C PRO A 25 5.66 4.65 1.84
N ALA A 26 5.93 3.38 2.19
CA ALA A 26 7.26 2.78 2.14
C ALA A 26 7.44 2.04 0.80
N PHE A 27 7.89 2.77 -0.22
CA PHE A 27 8.06 2.26 -1.58
C PHE A 27 9.38 1.49 -1.81
N ARG A 28 10.27 1.46 -0.82
CA ARG A 28 11.52 0.69 -0.84
C ARG A 28 11.95 0.28 0.57
N PHE A 29 12.60 -0.87 0.66
CA PHE A 29 13.24 -1.35 1.89
C PHE A 29 14.70 -1.72 1.61
N THR A 30 15.61 -1.32 2.48
CA THR A 30 17.04 -1.63 2.34
C THR A 30 17.55 -2.53 3.46
N ARG A 31 18.48 -3.42 3.14
CA ARG A 31 19.25 -4.21 4.11
C ARG A 31 20.72 -4.20 3.71
N GLU A 32 21.60 -4.12 4.68
CA GLU A 32 23.03 -4.30 4.46
C GLU A 32 23.42 -5.75 4.77
N ALA A 33 24.21 -6.35 3.88
CA ALA A 33 24.75 -7.69 4.09
C ALA A 33 25.83 -7.65 5.19
N ALA A 34 25.55 -8.22 6.36
CA ALA A 34 26.50 -8.21 7.48
C ALA A 34 27.76 -9.06 7.24
N LYS A 35 27.70 -10.00 6.29
CA LYS A 35 28.80 -10.88 5.89
C LYS A 35 28.59 -11.33 4.45
N ASP A 36 29.65 -11.81 3.82
CA ASP A 36 29.57 -12.49 2.52
C ASP A 36 28.53 -13.62 2.59
N CYS A 37 27.60 -13.62 1.64
CA CYS A 37 26.57 -14.64 1.53
C CYS A 37 26.24 -14.96 0.08
N VAL A 38 25.49 -16.04 -0.12
CA VAL A 38 24.96 -16.44 -1.42
C VAL A 38 23.45 -16.53 -1.32
N VAL A 39 22.74 -15.81 -2.19
CA VAL A 39 21.27 -15.82 -2.27
C VAL A 39 20.88 -16.18 -3.70
N LEU A 40 20.09 -17.24 -3.87
CA LEU A 40 19.68 -17.75 -5.18
C LEU A 40 20.86 -17.96 -6.15
N GLY A 41 22.00 -18.44 -5.63
CA GLY A 41 23.22 -18.64 -6.41
C GLY A 41 24.04 -17.37 -6.69
N GLN A 42 23.58 -16.19 -6.27
CA GLN A 42 24.32 -14.94 -6.41
C GLN A 42 25.13 -14.61 -5.16
N ARG A 43 26.43 -14.33 -5.32
CA ARG A 43 27.29 -13.86 -4.23
C ARG A 43 27.01 -12.40 -3.91
N ILE A 44 26.75 -12.12 -2.64
CA ILE A 44 26.56 -10.78 -2.09
C ILE A 44 27.69 -10.52 -1.09
N PRO A 45 28.59 -9.56 -1.35
CA PRO A 45 29.66 -9.20 -0.42
C PRO A 45 29.14 -8.56 0.87
N ALA A 46 29.90 -8.69 1.97
CA ALA A 46 29.68 -7.91 3.18
C ALA A 46 29.68 -6.40 2.88
N GLY A 47 28.80 -5.64 3.54
CA GLY A 47 28.62 -4.21 3.34
C GLY A 47 27.77 -3.83 2.12
N ALA A 48 27.40 -4.79 1.25
CA ALA A 48 26.51 -4.49 0.13
C ALA A 48 25.09 -4.14 0.62
N VAL A 49 24.52 -3.06 0.09
CA VAL A 49 23.14 -2.66 0.35
C VAL A 49 22.22 -3.27 -0.69
N ILE A 50 21.29 -4.09 -0.23
CA ILE A 50 20.24 -4.73 -1.02
C ILE A 50 18.97 -3.91 -0.84
N GLU A 51 18.39 -3.45 -1.95
CA GLU A 51 17.12 -2.73 -1.96
C GLU A 51 16.01 -3.62 -2.54
N THR A 52 14.89 -3.72 -1.82
CA THR A 52 13.63 -4.24 -2.33
C THR A 52 12.80 -3.08 -2.86
N ALA A 53 12.66 -2.98 -4.17
CA ALA A 53 11.89 -1.94 -4.85
C ALA A 53 10.37 -2.23 -4.81
N VAL A 54 9.75 -2.06 -3.64
CA VAL A 54 8.32 -2.38 -3.39
C VAL A 54 7.39 -1.66 -4.36
N GLY A 55 7.62 -0.38 -4.64
CA GLY A 55 6.80 0.38 -5.58
C GLY A 55 6.80 -0.24 -6.98
N HIS A 56 7.96 -0.71 -7.46
CA HIS A 56 8.07 -1.43 -8.73
C HIS A 56 7.41 -2.81 -8.67
N LEU A 57 7.67 -3.57 -7.60
CA LEU A 57 7.07 -4.89 -7.36
C LEU A 57 5.54 -4.84 -7.41
N HIS A 58 4.94 -3.79 -6.82
CA HIS A 58 3.49 -3.60 -6.78
C HIS A 58 2.87 -3.20 -8.12
N HIS A 59 3.69 -2.81 -9.10
CA HIS A 59 3.28 -2.52 -10.48
C HIS A 59 3.79 -3.56 -11.49
N ASN A 60 4.43 -4.64 -11.05
CA ASN A 60 4.90 -5.69 -11.95
C ASN A 60 3.69 -6.45 -12.54
N PRO A 61 3.47 -6.41 -13.87
CA PRO A 61 2.33 -7.04 -14.52
C PRO A 61 2.30 -8.56 -14.40
N GLU A 62 3.43 -9.20 -14.08
CA GLU A 62 3.51 -10.64 -13.79
C GLU A 62 2.66 -11.01 -12.57
N PHE A 63 2.63 -10.14 -11.55
CA PHE A 63 1.85 -10.35 -10.31
C PHE A 63 0.54 -9.56 -10.30
N TRP A 64 0.45 -8.49 -11.10
CA TRP A 64 -0.63 -7.51 -11.07
C TRP A 64 -1.10 -7.17 -12.49
N PRO A 65 -1.98 -7.98 -13.12
CA PRO A 65 -2.47 -7.72 -14.48
C PRO A 65 -3.16 -6.35 -14.56
N GLU A 66 -2.86 -5.49 -15.53
CA GLU A 66 -3.36 -4.09 -15.58
C GLU A 66 -2.99 -3.26 -14.33
N PRO A 67 -1.70 -3.16 -13.96
CA PRO A 67 -1.24 -2.67 -12.65
C PRO A 67 -1.60 -1.21 -12.37
N GLU A 68 -1.88 -0.42 -13.40
CA GLU A 68 -2.25 1.00 -13.29
C GLU A 68 -3.74 1.22 -12.98
N LYS A 69 -4.58 0.19 -13.08
CA LYS A 69 -6.01 0.28 -12.76
C LYS A 69 -6.25 0.00 -11.29
N PHE A 70 -7.04 0.86 -10.65
CA PHE A 70 -7.53 0.67 -9.29
C PHE A 70 -8.65 -0.38 -9.29
N ILE A 71 -8.32 -1.62 -8.90
CA ILE A 71 -9.25 -2.76 -8.87
C ILE A 71 -9.23 -3.40 -7.47
N PRO A 72 -10.12 -2.99 -6.54
CA PRO A 72 -10.20 -3.55 -5.19
C PRO A 72 -10.35 -5.08 -5.17
N GLU A 73 -11.06 -5.65 -6.15
CA GLU A 73 -11.39 -7.07 -6.25
C GLU A 73 -10.15 -7.96 -6.43
N ARG A 74 -8.96 -7.39 -6.68
CA ARG A 74 -7.69 -8.13 -6.53
C ARG A 74 -7.48 -8.64 -5.11
N PHE A 75 -8.15 -8.09 -4.12
CA PHE A 75 -7.97 -8.45 -2.71
C PHE A 75 -9.14 -9.25 -2.14
N THR A 76 -9.86 -10.02 -2.98
CA THR A 76 -10.69 -11.13 -2.50
C THR A 76 -9.85 -12.17 -1.77
N GLU A 77 -10.47 -12.99 -0.93
CA GLU A 77 -9.77 -14.02 -0.18
C GLU A 77 -9.15 -15.08 -1.11
N GLU A 78 -9.82 -15.39 -2.22
CA GLU A 78 -9.35 -16.30 -3.26
C GLU A 78 -8.10 -15.73 -3.96
N ALA A 79 -8.18 -14.48 -4.43
CA ALA A 79 -7.07 -13.83 -5.14
C ALA A 79 -5.84 -13.62 -4.24
N LYS A 80 -6.03 -13.38 -2.93
CA LYS A 80 -4.94 -13.32 -1.95
C LYS A 80 -4.23 -14.67 -1.79
N LYS A 81 -4.99 -15.77 -1.77
CA LYS A 81 -4.43 -17.14 -1.60
C LYS A 81 -3.61 -17.57 -2.81
N GLU A 82 -4.03 -17.19 -4.01
CA GLU A 82 -3.31 -17.53 -5.26
C GLU A 82 -2.07 -16.66 -5.48
N ARG A 83 -2.01 -15.46 -4.89
CA ARG A 83 -0.90 -14.54 -5.08
C ARG A 83 0.35 -14.99 -4.31
N HIS A 84 1.51 -14.80 -4.94
CA HIS A 84 2.80 -14.99 -4.27
C HIS A 84 2.89 -14.15 -2.98
N PRO A 85 3.28 -14.73 -1.83
CA PRO A 85 3.22 -14.08 -0.52
C PRO A 85 4.10 -12.82 -0.41
N PHE A 86 5.13 -12.70 -1.26
CA PHE A 86 6.00 -11.52 -1.31
C PHE A 86 5.70 -10.55 -2.46
N ALA A 87 4.61 -10.74 -3.22
CA ALA A 87 4.21 -9.78 -4.26
C ALA A 87 3.52 -8.53 -3.70
N TYR A 88 3.05 -8.58 -2.45
CA TYR A 88 2.37 -7.49 -1.74
C TYR A 88 3.04 -7.23 -0.39
N LEU A 89 3.67 -6.06 -0.23
CA LEU A 89 4.57 -5.72 0.89
C LEU A 89 4.40 -4.27 1.40
N PRO A 90 3.17 -3.74 1.56
CA PRO A 90 2.97 -2.35 1.98
C PRO A 90 3.48 -2.06 3.40
N PHE A 91 3.64 -3.09 4.22
CA PHE A 91 4.12 -3.03 5.60
C PHE A 91 5.45 -3.78 5.79
N GLY A 92 6.12 -4.15 4.69
CA GLY A 92 7.30 -5.03 4.72
C GLY A 92 6.96 -6.47 5.13
N ALA A 93 8.00 -7.27 5.37
CA ALA A 93 7.87 -8.66 5.78
C ALA A 93 9.01 -9.09 6.74
N GLY A 94 8.83 -10.27 7.35
CA GLY A 94 9.78 -10.86 8.27
C GLY A 94 9.88 -10.14 9.63
N PRO A 95 10.95 -10.38 10.41
CA PRO A 95 11.11 -9.84 11.77
C PRO A 95 11.17 -8.31 11.87
N ARG A 96 11.29 -7.61 10.73
CA ARG A 96 11.36 -6.16 10.63
C ARG A 96 10.15 -5.57 9.89
N GLY A 97 9.07 -6.35 9.78
CA GLY A 97 7.78 -5.85 9.32
C GLY A 97 7.23 -4.76 10.25
N CYS A 98 6.29 -3.96 9.74
CA CYS A 98 5.73 -2.84 10.49
C CYS A 98 4.96 -3.35 11.73
N ILE A 99 5.47 -3.04 12.92
CA ILE A 99 4.81 -3.33 14.19
C ILE A 99 3.46 -2.62 14.32
N GLY A 100 3.30 -1.47 13.65
CA GLY A 100 2.08 -0.65 13.64
C GLY A 100 1.02 -1.08 12.64
N MET A 101 1.21 -2.14 11.85
CA MET A 101 0.30 -2.53 10.76
C MET A 101 -1.16 -2.63 11.22
N LYS A 102 -1.43 -3.37 12.30
CA LYS A 102 -2.80 -3.57 12.80
C LYS A 102 -3.44 -2.26 13.27
N MET A 103 -2.67 -1.41 13.95
CA MET A 103 -3.12 -0.11 14.44
C MET A 103 -3.43 0.84 13.28
N GLY A 104 -2.51 0.97 12.31
CA GLY A 104 -2.68 1.87 11.17
C GLY A 104 -3.87 1.47 10.28
N LEU A 105 -4.09 0.17 10.06
CA LEU A 105 -5.27 -0.32 9.36
C LEU A 105 -6.57 0.00 10.12
N LEU A 106 -6.59 -0.22 11.45
CA LEU A 106 -7.76 0.12 12.27
C LEU A 106 -8.07 1.62 12.21
N GLU A 107 -7.07 2.47 12.41
CA GLU A 107 -7.22 3.93 12.38
C GLU A 107 -7.73 4.42 11.02
N THR A 108 -7.17 3.88 9.93
CA THR A 108 -7.58 4.21 8.56
C THR A 108 -9.04 3.81 8.33
N LYS A 109 -9.42 2.57 8.67
CA LYS A 109 -10.80 2.09 8.49
C LYS A 109 -11.79 2.92 9.31
N MET A 110 -11.49 3.18 10.58
CA MET A 110 -12.34 3.99 11.47
C MET A 110 -12.54 5.40 10.92
N THR A 111 -11.47 6.03 10.43
CA THR A 111 -11.50 7.38 9.88
C THR A 111 -12.33 7.43 8.60
N LEU A 112 -12.03 6.55 7.64
CA LEU A 112 -12.75 6.49 6.36
C LEU A 112 -14.24 6.24 6.57
N LEU A 113 -14.59 5.29 7.43
CA LEU A 113 -15.98 4.98 7.72
C LEU A 113 -16.75 6.17 8.30
N ARG A 114 -16.15 6.91 9.24
CA ARG A 114 -16.77 8.10 9.83
C ARG A 114 -16.97 9.22 8.82
N ILE A 115 -16.02 9.42 7.91
CA ILE A 115 -16.11 10.45 6.88
C ILE A 115 -17.15 10.04 5.82
N LEU A 116 -17.07 8.82 5.30
CA LEU A 116 -17.95 8.31 4.24
C LEU A 116 -19.41 8.16 4.67
N GLN A 117 -19.69 8.02 5.97
CA GLN A 117 -21.06 8.04 6.50
C GLN A 117 -21.73 9.42 6.40
N LYS A 118 -20.94 10.49 6.42
CA LYS A 118 -21.44 11.88 6.49
C LYS A 118 -21.24 12.65 5.20
N PHE A 119 -20.24 12.28 4.42
CA PHE A 119 -19.81 13.05 3.26
C PHE A 119 -19.69 12.20 2.01
N GLN A 120 -19.82 12.85 0.87
CA GLN A 120 -19.37 12.37 -0.42
C GLN A 120 -18.18 13.21 -0.87
N PHE A 121 -17.17 12.55 -1.45
CA PHE A 121 -16.02 13.21 -2.04
C PHE A 121 -16.32 13.54 -3.50
N LYS A 122 -16.09 14.79 -3.91
CA LYS A 122 -16.11 15.22 -5.30
C LYS A 122 -14.80 15.89 -5.68
N THR A 123 -14.49 15.85 -6.97
CA THR A 123 -13.40 16.65 -7.54
C THR A 123 -13.80 18.13 -7.54
N CYS A 124 -12.80 19.00 -7.46
CA CYS A 124 -12.92 20.45 -7.59
C CYS A 124 -11.87 20.96 -8.60
N PRO A 125 -11.92 22.23 -9.02
CA PRO A 125 -10.95 22.78 -9.98
C PRO A 125 -9.48 22.60 -9.56
N GLU A 126 -9.21 22.50 -8.26
CA GLU A 126 -7.88 22.28 -7.67
C GLU A 126 -7.49 20.79 -7.59
N THR A 127 -8.40 19.85 -7.90
CA THR A 127 -8.10 18.42 -7.90
C THR A 127 -7.20 18.06 -9.07
N GLU A 128 -5.95 17.72 -8.78
CA GLU A 128 -4.97 17.30 -9.78
C GLU A 128 -5.23 15.86 -10.26
N ILE A 129 -5.54 15.70 -11.56
CA ILE A 129 -5.79 14.42 -12.22
C ILE A 129 -4.95 14.37 -13.52
N PRO A 130 -4.01 13.42 -13.66
CA PRO A 130 -3.62 12.39 -12.70
C PRO A 130 -2.82 12.94 -11.52
N LEU A 131 -2.91 12.27 -10.36
CA LEU A 131 -2.19 12.65 -9.14
C LEU A 131 -0.67 12.64 -9.37
N GLN A 132 -0.02 13.77 -9.13
CA GLN A 132 1.44 13.85 -9.17
C GLN A 132 2.04 13.40 -7.83
N LEU A 133 3.06 12.55 -7.89
CA LEU A 133 3.70 11.97 -6.69
C LEU A 133 5.05 12.63 -6.40
N LYS A 134 5.40 12.64 -5.12
CA LYS A 134 6.76 12.89 -4.64
C LYS A 134 7.26 11.67 -3.89
N SER A 135 8.54 11.36 -4.10
CA SER A 135 9.23 10.23 -3.48
C SER A 135 10.40 10.77 -2.66
N LYS A 136 10.15 11.02 -1.36
CA LYS A 136 11.18 11.47 -0.40
C LYS A 136 11.35 10.40 0.68
N ALA A 137 11.08 10.74 1.95
CA ALA A 137 11.05 9.78 3.04
C ALA A 137 9.89 8.79 2.89
N THR A 138 8.76 9.26 2.36
CA THR A 138 7.61 8.45 1.96
C THR A 138 7.15 8.83 0.55
N LEU A 139 6.43 7.91 -0.08
CA LEU A 139 5.62 8.22 -1.25
C LEU A 139 4.37 8.99 -0.81
N GLY A 140 4.02 10.03 -1.57
CA GLY A 140 2.80 10.78 -1.31
C GLY A 140 2.52 11.82 -2.39
N PRO A 141 1.41 12.57 -2.25
CA PRO A 141 1.04 13.59 -3.22
C PRO A 141 2.06 14.73 -3.23
N LYS A 142 2.48 15.16 -4.43
CA LYS A 142 3.45 16.24 -4.62
C LYS A 142 2.90 17.55 -4.06
N ASN A 143 1.66 17.88 -4.46
CA ASN A 143 1.00 19.16 -4.20
C ASN A 143 -0.14 19.06 -3.16
N GLY A 144 -0.32 17.91 -2.51
CA GLY A 144 -1.50 17.62 -1.69
C GLY A 144 -2.64 17.00 -2.50
N VAL A 145 -3.78 16.72 -1.84
CA VAL A 145 -5.00 16.22 -2.47
C VAL A 145 -6.13 17.18 -2.10
N TYR A 146 -6.59 17.95 -3.08
CA TYR A 146 -7.72 18.87 -2.91
C TYR A 146 -8.98 18.21 -3.43
N ILE A 147 -9.99 18.11 -2.58
CA ILE A 147 -11.29 17.51 -2.87
C ILE A 147 -12.38 18.31 -2.16
N MET A 148 -13.58 18.30 -2.73
CA MET A 148 -14.78 18.88 -2.14
C MET A 148 -15.52 17.84 -1.29
N LEU A 149 -15.99 18.25 -0.11
CA LEU A 149 -16.88 17.46 0.74
C LEU A 149 -18.30 17.98 0.59
N GLU A 150 -19.20 17.11 0.14
CA GLU A 150 -20.63 17.38 0.18
C GLU A 150 -21.27 16.54 1.28
N SER A 151 -22.14 17.15 2.10
CA SER A 151 -22.93 16.38 3.07
C SER A 151 -23.79 15.37 2.32
N ARG A 152 -23.89 14.16 2.87
CA ARG A 152 -24.94 13.21 2.52
C ARG A 152 -26.28 13.64 3.09
#